data_AF-A0A923PYI4-F1
#
_entry.id   AF-A0A923PYI4-F1
#
_cell.length_a   1.000
_cell.length_b   1.000
_cell.length_c   1.000
_cell.angle_alpha   90.00
_cell.angle_beta   90.00
_cell.angle_gamma   90.00
#
_symmetry.space_group_name_H-M   'P 1'
#
loop_
_entity.id
_entity.type
_entity.pdbx_description
1 polymer ?
#
loop_
_entity_poly.entity_id
_entity_poly.type
_entity_poly.pdbx_seq_one_letter_code
_entity_poly.pdbx_strand_id
1 'polypeptide(L)' 'MQRIDAAVGDLTQPLRDLGLDENTLVVFTSDNGPSQESYLKAAYDPTFFAGYGPFDGIKRGTLKGGVREPTFAR' A
#
# COMPACT_ATOMS: atom_id res chain seq x y z
N MET A 1 0.08 -7.64 5.26
CA MET A 1 -1.01 -6.65 5.34
C MET A 1 -1.44 -6.30 6.76
N GLN A 2 -1.72 -7.27 7.64
CA GLN A 2 -2.16 -6.99 9.03
C GLN A 2 -1.32 -5.96 9.81
N ARG A 3 0.01 -5.98 9.70
CA ARG A 3 0.87 -5.01 10.42
C ARG A 3 0.74 -3.57 9.91
N ILE A 4 0.54 -3.39 8.61
CA ILE A 4 0.38 -2.06 8.00
C ILE A 4 -0.98 -1.49 8.40
N ASP A 5 -2.03 -2.32 8.35
CA ASP A 5 -3.37 -1.95 8.79
C ASP A 5 -3.39 -1.52 10.26
N ALA A 6 -2.76 -2.30 11.15
CA ALA A 6 -2.60 -1.91 12.56
C ALA A 6 -1.85 -0.59 12.73
N ALA A 7 -0.76 -0.36 11.98
CA ALA A 7 0.00 0.89 12.04
C ALA A 7 -0.82 2.10 11.54
N VAL A 8 -1.70 1.92 10.55
CA VAL A 8 -2.66 2.98 10.16
C VAL A 8 -3.64 3.27 11.30
N GLY A 9 -4.09 2.23 12.01
CA GLY A 9 -4.87 2.38 13.25
C GLY A 9 -4.13 3.21 14.31
N ASP A 10 -2.88 2.86 14.60
CA ASP A 10 -2.03 3.55 15.58
C ASP A 10 -1.78 5.03 15.24
N LEU A 11 -1.76 5.38 13.95
CA LEU A 11 -1.62 6.77 13.48
C LEU A 11 -2.94 7.55 13.53
N THR A 12 -4.07 6.88 13.30
CA THR A 12 -5.37 7.55 13.15
C THR A 12 -6.17 7.64 14.44
N GLN A 13 -5.94 6.74 15.40
CA GLN A 13 -6.60 6.80 16.70
C GLN A 13 -6.22 8.07 17.49
N PRO A 14 -4.95 8.51 17.55
CA PRO A 14 -4.59 9.76 18.22
C PRO A 14 -5.25 10.99 17.61
N LEU A 15 -5.49 11.01 16.29
CA LEU A 15 -6.21 12.10 15.64
C LEU A 15 -7.63 12.23 16.20
N ARG A 16 -8.29 11.11 16.49
CA ARG A 16 -9.62 11.07 17.12
C ARG A 16 -9.57 11.50 18.57
N ASP A 17 -8.63 10.94 19.34
CA ASP A 17 -8.49 11.21 20.77
C ASP A 17 -8.17 12.69 21.05
N LEU A 18 -7.45 13.35 20.13
CA LEU A 18 -7.11 14.77 20.21
C LEU A 18 -8.16 15.70 19.58
N GLY A 19 -9.24 15.17 18.99
CA GLY A 19 -10.26 15.96 18.30
C GLY A 19 -9.79 16.62 16.99
N LEU A 20 -8.78 16.05 16.34
CA LEU A 20 -8.16 16.57 15.10
C LEU A 20 -8.63 15.83 13.82
N ASP A 21 -9.32 14.70 13.95
CA ASP A 21 -9.70 13.81 12.82
C ASP A 21 -10.47 14.58 11.73
N GLU A 22 -11.44 15.42 12.10
CA GLU A 22 -12.30 16.17 11.15
C GLU A 22 -11.58 17.29 10.37
N ASN A 23 -10.40 17.72 10.82
CA ASN A 23 -9.62 18.79 10.18
C ASN A 23 -8.21 18.31 9.76
N THR A 24 -8.04 16.99 9.60
CA THR A 24 -6.80 16.38 9.15
C THR A 24 -7.08 15.50 7.93
N LEU A 25 -6.58 15.90 6.76
CA LEU A 25 -6.64 15.07 5.56
C LEU A 25 -5.68 13.88 5.70
N VAL A 26 -6.22 12.66 5.68
CA VAL A 26 -5.43 11.43 5.70
C VAL A 26 -5.49 10.76 4.33
N VAL A 27 -4.32 10.62 3.69
CA VAL A 27 -4.17 9.90 2.42
C VAL A 27 -3.33 8.66 2.63
N PHE A 28 -3.88 7.50 2.26
CA PHE A 28 -3.15 6.23 2.23
C PHE A 28 -2.98 5.79 0.78
N THR A 29 -1.74 5.49 0.37
CA THR A 29 -1.43 4.95 -0.96
C THR A 29 -0.12 4.14 -0.93
N SER A 30 0.25 3.59 -2.09
CA SER A 30 1.53 2.92 -2.34
C SER A 30 2.33 3.70 -3.38
N ASP A 31 3.64 3.46 -3.46
CA ASP A 31 4.54 4.11 -4.43
C ASP A 31 4.64 3.35 -5.76
N ASN A 32 4.34 2.05 -5.77
CA ASN A 32 4.30 1.17 -6.95
C ASN A 32 3.62 -0.17 -6.63
N GLY A 33 3.33 -0.93 -7.69
CA GLY A 33 2.77 -2.27 -7.60
C GLY A 33 3.76 -3.28 -7.01
N PRO A 34 3.38 -4.57 -6.92
CA PRO A 34 4.22 -5.57 -6.26
C PRO A 34 5.59 -5.68 -6.94
N SER A 35 6.61 -6.01 -6.15
CA SER A 35 8.00 -5.91 -6.60
C SER A 35 8.75 -7.23 -6.47
N GLN A 36 9.65 -7.47 -7.43
CA GLN A 36 10.64 -8.52 -7.36
C GLN A 36 12.01 -7.87 -7.18
N GLU A 37 12.58 -8.02 -5.99
CA GLU A 37 13.80 -7.33 -5.61
C GLU A 37 14.98 -8.31 -5.55
N SER A 38 16.00 -8.03 -6.37
CA SER A 38 17.16 -8.92 -6.56
C SER A 38 18.10 -9.00 -5.35
N TYR A 39 17.99 -8.06 -4.41
CA TYR A 39 18.84 -8.00 -3.21
C TYR A 39 18.29 -8.80 -2.02
N LEU A 40 17.09 -9.39 -2.16
CA LEU A 40 16.51 -10.20 -1.10
C LEU A 40 17.27 -11.53 -0.97
N LYS A 41 17.53 -11.96 0.28
CA LYS A 41 18.20 -13.24 0.58
C LYS A 41 17.36 -14.46 0.17
N ALA A 42 16.04 -14.31 0.20
CA ALA A 42 15.10 -15.34 -0.24
C ALA A 42 14.30 -14.80 -1.41
N ALA A 43 14.10 -15.63 -2.43
CA ALA A 43 13.24 -15.29 -3.56
C ALA A 43 11.80 -15.09 -3.06
N TYR A 44 11.20 -14.00 -3.50
CA TYR A 44 9.80 -13.69 -3.30
C TYR A 44 9.11 -13.66 -4.65
N ASP A 45 7.94 -14.28 -4.74
CA ASP A 45 7.08 -14.18 -5.91
C ASP A 45 6.19 -12.94 -5.78
N PRO A 46 6.39 -11.89 -6.61
CA PRO A 46 5.58 -10.68 -6.56
C PRO A 46 4.09 -10.93 -6.83
N THR A 47 3.74 -12.05 -7.45
CA THR A 47 2.38 -12.37 -7.88
C THR A 47 1.61 -13.23 -6.86
N PHE A 48 2.26 -13.72 -5.80
CA PHE A 48 1.69 -14.68 -4.85
C PHE A 48 0.32 -14.24 -4.26
N PHE A 49 0.19 -12.96 -3.92
CA PHE A 49 -1.04 -12.41 -3.34
C PHE A 49 -2.02 -11.84 -4.39
N ALA A 50 -1.67 -11.85 -5.67
CA ALA A 50 -2.41 -11.15 -6.74
C ALA A 50 -2.79 -9.71 -6.34
N GLY A 51 -1.88 -8.99 -5.66
CA GLY A 51 -2.16 -7.69 -5.03
C GLY A 51 -2.49 -6.58 -6.04
N TYR A 52 -2.14 -6.77 -7.31
CA TYR A 52 -2.51 -5.91 -8.43
C TYR A 52 -3.97 -6.15 -8.92
N GLY A 53 -4.70 -7.10 -8.33
CA GLY A 53 -6.09 -7.41 -8.70
C GLY A 53 -6.20 -7.93 -10.15
N PRO A 54 -7.11 -7.40 -10.99
CA PRO A 54 -7.31 -7.87 -12.36
C PRO A 54 -6.32 -7.27 -13.37
N PHE A 55 -5.26 -6.59 -12.92
CA PHE A 55 -4.34 -5.85 -13.79
C PHE A 55 -3.03 -6.60 -14.00
N ASP A 56 -2.39 -6.38 -15.16
CA ASP A 56 -1.13 -7.04 -15.48
C ASP A 56 0.11 -6.20 -15.11
N GLY A 57 1.23 -6.88 -14.87
CA GLY A 57 2.53 -6.26 -14.62
C GLY A 57 2.84 -6.02 -13.15
N ILE A 58 4.10 -5.66 -12.90
CA ILE A 58 4.68 -5.45 -11.57
C ILE A 58 5.55 -4.18 -11.59
N LYS A 59 6.14 -3.81 -10.46
CA LYS A 59 7.12 -2.70 -10.35
C LYS A 59 8.14 -2.73 -11.49
N ARG A 60 8.51 -1.54 -11.99
CA ARG A 60 9.36 -1.29 -13.17
C ARG A 60 8.68 -1.51 -14.52
N GLY A 61 7.44 -2.01 -14.55
CA GLY A 61 6.59 -1.99 -15.73
C GLY A 61 5.71 -0.75 -15.81
N THR A 62 5.11 -0.52 -16.97
CA THR A 62 4.12 0.56 -17.21
C THR A 62 2.69 0.05 -17.38
N LEU A 63 2.50 -1.28 -17.29
CA LEU A 63 1.19 -1.90 -17.25
C LEU A 63 0.49 -1.58 -15.92
N LYS A 64 -0.84 -1.71 -15.90
CA LYS A 64 -1.67 -1.25 -14.78
C LYS A 64 -1.26 -1.84 -13.43
N GLY A 65 -0.85 -3.12 -13.36
CA GLY A 65 -0.41 -3.75 -12.12
C GLY A 65 0.90 -3.22 -11.56
N GLY A 66 1.70 -2.49 -12.35
CA GLY A 66 2.95 -1.85 -11.88
C GLY A 66 2.81 -0.39 -11.43
N VAL A 67 1.74 0.29 -11.84
CA VAL A 67 1.57 1.76 -11.63
C VAL A 67 0.21 2.17 -11.06
N ARG A 68 -0.75 1.25 -10.94
CA ARG A 68 -2.08 1.53 -10.37
C ARG A 68 -2.10 1.08 -8.92
N GLU A 69 -2.15 2.05 -8.02
CA GLU A 69 -2.10 1.81 -6.58
C GLU A 69 -3.47 1.95 -5.90
N PRO A 70 -3.70 1.23 -4.78
CA PRO A 70 -4.82 1.54 -3.91
C PRO A 70 -4.62 2.93 -3.32
N THR A 71 -5.66 3.76 -3.36
CA THR A 71 -5.62 5.11 -2.79
C THR A 71 -6.92 5.38 -2.05
N PHE A 72 -6.80 5.72 -0.77
CA PHE A 72 -7.91 6.14 0.08
C PHE A 72 -7.60 7.53 0.63
N ALA A 73 -8.61 8.40 0.64
CA ALA A 73 -8.53 9.73 1.24
C ALA A 73 -9.77 9.95 2.11
N ARG A 74 -9.57 10.59 3.27
CA ARG A 74 -10.64 11.09 4.13
C ARG A 74 -10.23 12.39 4.78
#